data_AF-A0A0G4N646-F1
#
_entry.id   AF-A0A0G4N646-F1
#
_cell.length_a   1.000
_cell.length_b   1.000
_cell.length_c   1.000
_cell.angle_alpha   90.00
_cell.angle_beta   90.00
_cell.angle_gamma   90.00
#
_symmetry.space_group_name_H-M   'P 1'
#
loop_
_entity.id
_entity.type
_entity.pdbx_description
1 polymer ?
#
loop_
_entity_poly.entity_id
_entity_poly.type
_entity_poly.pdbx_seq_one_letter_code
_entity_poly.pdbx_strand_id
1 'polypeptide(L)'
;MKTNFSALLALLAANRALAQQACSVTEEVAPSLTWSKCSAGGSCAAQTGSLVIDANWRWTHTVEGYDNCYEGNSWDSTLCPDGDTCAQNCCSTFSNIKFGPIGSTFTKGEVTPPGPGNPPVATTTPSTPAPTQAPGGPTAPQWGQCGGQGWSGATTCVSGTTCTVVNDWYHQCL
;
A
#
# COMPACT_ATOMS: atom_id res chain seq x y z
N MET A 1 -34.14 -29.52 -41.24
CA MET A 1 -34.31 -28.70 -40.02
C MET A 1 -33.35 -27.53 -40.14
N LYS A 2 -33.84 -26.32 -40.41
CA LYS A 2 -33.01 -25.11 -40.64
C LYS A 2 -32.75 -24.45 -39.28
N THR A 3 -31.53 -24.54 -38.76
CA THR A 3 -31.12 -23.85 -37.54
C THR A 3 -30.66 -22.43 -37.89
N ASN A 4 -31.39 -21.45 -37.37
CA ASN A 4 -31.15 -20.02 -37.59
C ASN A 4 -29.91 -19.56 -36.81
N PHE A 5 -28.88 -19.10 -37.52
CA PHE A 5 -27.59 -18.63 -36.97
C PHE A 5 -27.59 -17.19 -36.42
N SER A 6 -28.76 -16.55 -36.26
CA SER A 6 -28.82 -15.10 -35.98
C SER A 6 -28.85 -14.71 -34.50
N ALA A 7 -28.70 -15.64 -33.55
CA ALA A 7 -28.84 -15.33 -32.11
C ALA A 7 -27.51 -15.17 -31.35
N LEU A 8 -26.34 -15.34 -31.97
CA LEU A 8 -25.05 -15.30 -31.25
C LEU A 8 -24.33 -13.94 -31.28
N LEU A 9 -24.87 -12.93 -31.98
CA LEU A 9 -24.23 -11.61 -32.11
C LEU A 9 -24.85 -10.52 -31.22
N ALA A 10 -25.61 -10.90 -30.18
CA ALA A 10 -26.25 -9.95 -29.26
C ALA A 10 -25.67 -9.95 -27.84
N LEU A 11 -24.63 -10.76 -27.55
CA LEU A 11 -23.98 -10.81 -26.22
C LEU A 11 -22.70 -9.95 -26.08
N LEU A 12 -22.33 -9.17 -27.10
CA LEU A 12 -21.14 -8.28 -27.05
C LEU A 12 -21.46 -6.80 -26.77
N ALA A 13 -22.73 -6.46 -26.55
CA ALA A 13 -23.11 -5.20 -25.90
C ALA A 13 -23.31 -5.45 -24.40
N ALA A 14 -22.28 -5.98 -23.72
CA ALA A 14 -22.18 -5.72 -22.30
C ALA A 14 -22.13 -4.20 -22.18
N ASN A 15 -23.16 -3.59 -21.58
CA ASN A 15 -23.08 -2.22 -21.10
C ASN A 15 -21.74 -2.12 -20.38
N ARG A 16 -20.76 -1.48 -21.03
CA ARG A 16 -19.52 -1.14 -20.37
C ARG A 16 -19.95 -0.13 -19.33
N ALA A 17 -20.18 -0.59 -18.11
CA ALA A 17 -20.13 0.31 -16.98
C ALA A 17 -18.73 0.92 -17.07
N LEU A 18 -18.66 2.17 -17.53
CA LEU A 18 -17.45 2.97 -17.50
C LEU A 18 -17.19 3.27 -16.02
N ALA A 19 -16.68 2.27 -15.32
CA ALA A 19 -16.04 2.48 -14.04
C ALA A 19 -14.66 3.09 -14.32
N GLN A 20 -14.14 3.86 -13.35
CA GLN A 20 -12.75 4.29 -13.40
C GLN A 20 -11.82 3.10 -13.65
N GLN A 21 -10.87 3.29 -14.56
CA GLN A 21 -9.90 2.25 -14.88
C GLN A 21 -8.97 2.00 -13.68
N ALA A 22 -8.33 0.83 -13.64
CA ALA A 22 -7.26 0.55 -12.67
C ALA A 22 -5.90 0.76 -13.35
N CYS A 23 -5.05 1.61 -12.77
CA CYS A 23 -3.70 1.82 -13.30
C CYS A 23 -2.79 0.65 -12.92
N SER A 24 -1.89 0.21 -13.80
CA SER A 24 -0.97 -0.92 -13.53
C SER A 24 0.38 -0.52 -12.92
N VAL A 25 0.54 0.76 -12.52
CA VAL A 25 1.83 1.34 -12.07
C VAL A 25 2.27 0.87 -10.67
N THR A 26 1.40 0.24 -9.89
CA THR A 26 1.72 -0.33 -8.57
C THR A 26 0.87 -1.58 -8.39
N GLU A 27 1.36 -2.66 -7.77
CA GLU A 27 0.52 -3.84 -7.49
C GLU A 27 -0.37 -3.59 -6.26
N GLU A 28 -1.67 -3.95 -6.31
CA GLU A 28 -2.53 -3.96 -5.13
C GLU A 28 -2.23 -5.19 -4.29
N VAL A 29 -1.60 -4.97 -3.14
CA VAL A 29 -1.42 -6.01 -2.13
C VAL A 29 -2.40 -5.76 -0.98
N ALA A 30 -3.56 -6.41 -1.07
CA ALA A 30 -4.64 -6.25 -0.10
C ALA A 30 -4.25 -6.89 1.26
N PRO A 31 -4.32 -6.14 2.38
CA PRO A 31 -4.07 -6.67 3.72
C PRO A 31 -5.08 -7.76 4.10
N SER A 32 -4.62 -8.86 4.69
CA SER A 32 -5.51 -9.90 5.18
C SER A 32 -6.21 -9.47 6.47
N LEU A 33 -7.48 -9.84 6.60
CA LEU A 33 -8.28 -9.64 7.80
C LEU A 33 -9.08 -10.89 8.12
N THR A 34 -8.94 -11.37 9.36
CA THR A 34 -9.75 -12.47 9.87
C THR A 34 -10.91 -11.94 10.69
N TRP A 35 -12.13 -12.39 10.40
CA TRP A 35 -13.36 -12.08 11.14
C TRP A 35 -14.13 -13.36 11.45
N SER A 36 -15.17 -13.30 12.29
CA SER A 36 -15.96 -14.48 12.68
C SER A 36 -17.38 -14.41 12.13
N LYS A 37 -17.82 -15.47 11.46
CA LYS A 37 -19.21 -15.67 11.06
C LYS A 37 -19.90 -16.59 12.05
N CYS A 38 -20.90 -16.08 12.76
CA CYS A 38 -21.63 -16.82 13.78
C CYS A 38 -23.01 -17.26 13.30
N SER A 39 -23.42 -18.45 13.69
CA SER A 39 -24.74 -19.03 13.43
C SER A 39 -25.65 -18.93 14.66
N ALA A 40 -26.96 -19.06 14.46
CA ALA A 40 -27.91 -19.22 15.56
C ALA A 40 -27.49 -20.40 16.46
N GLY A 41 -27.48 -20.19 17.78
CA GLY A 41 -26.94 -21.16 18.75
C GLY A 41 -25.50 -20.89 19.21
N GLY A 42 -24.86 -19.82 18.73
CA GLY A 42 -23.60 -19.30 19.31
C GLY A 42 -22.31 -19.90 18.76
N SER A 43 -22.38 -20.81 17.79
CA SER A 43 -21.19 -21.32 17.08
C SER A 43 -20.67 -20.29 16.08
N CYS A 44 -19.37 -19.99 16.14
CA CYS A 44 -18.69 -19.07 15.23
C CYS A 44 -17.56 -19.76 14.46
N ALA A 45 -17.42 -19.44 13.17
CA ALA A 45 -16.32 -19.90 12.32
C ALA A 45 -15.47 -18.71 11.87
N ALA A 46 -14.14 -18.87 11.93
CA ALA A 46 -13.22 -17.88 11.38
C ALA A 46 -13.39 -17.77 9.86
N GLN A 47 -13.31 -16.55 9.35
CA GLN A 47 -13.36 -16.19 7.94
C GLN A 47 -12.13 -15.34 7.66
N THR A 48 -11.37 -15.67 6.63
CA THR A 48 -10.25 -14.85 6.18
C THR A 48 -10.67 -14.12 4.92
N GLY A 49 -10.64 -12.80 4.98
CA GLY A 49 -10.82 -11.91 3.83
C GLY A 49 -9.65 -10.96 3.72
N SER A 50 -9.85 -9.91 2.91
CA SER A 50 -8.91 -8.81 2.80
C SER A 50 -9.62 -7.47 2.96
N LEU A 51 -8.83 -6.46 3.26
CA LEU A 51 -9.25 -5.06 3.24
C LEU A 51 -8.80 -4.42 1.93
N VAL A 52 -9.60 -3.48 1.46
CA VAL A 52 -9.29 -2.64 0.30
C VAL A 52 -9.62 -1.21 0.72
N ILE A 53 -8.74 -0.27 0.44
CA ILE A 53 -9.08 1.14 0.69
C ILE A 53 -10.07 1.63 -0.33
N ASP A 54 -10.94 2.51 0.14
CA ASP A 54 -11.89 3.23 -0.69
C ASP A 54 -11.17 3.99 -1.82
N ALA A 55 -11.81 4.03 -2.98
CA ALA A 55 -11.24 4.60 -4.19
C ALA A 55 -10.94 6.11 -4.06
N ASN A 56 -11.67 6.83 -3.19
CA ASN A 56 -11.49 8.26 -2.99
C ASN A 56 -10.16 8.65 -2.34
N TRP A 57 -9.45 7.68 -1.73
CA TRP A 57 -8.10 7.85 -1.20
C TRP A 57 -7.00 7.44 -2.18
N ARG A 58 -7.37 6.95 -3.36
CA ARG A 58 -6.43 6.54 -4.40
C ARG A 58 -6.05 7.74 -5.24
N TRP A 59 -4.81 7.76 -5.68
CA TRP A 59 -4.38 8.71 -6.69
C TRP A 59 -5.14 8.45 -7.99
N THR A 60 -5.75 9.49 -8.56
CA THR A 60 -6.47 9.40 -9.83
C THR A 60 -5.72 10.21 -10.89
N HIS A 61 -5.17 9.52 -11.88
CA HIS A 61 -4.32 10.11 -12.93
C HIS A 61 -4.65 9.52 -14.30
N THR A 62 -4.06 10.06 -15.37
CA THR A 62 -4.28 9.58 -16.73
C THR A 62 -3.85 8.12 -16.91
N VAL A 63 -4.58 7.36 -17.74
CA VAL A 63 -4.35 5.91 -17.95
C VAL A 63 -2.95 5.60 -18.46
N GLU A 64 -2.43 6.40 -19.38
CA GLU A 64 -1.11 6.19 -20.01
C GLU A 64 0.00 7.05 -19.39
N GLY A 65 -0.32 7.87 -18.38
CA GLY A 65 0.59 8.88 -17.84
C GLY A 65 0.45 9.07 -16.34
N TYR A 66 0.92 10.22 -15.87
CA TYR A 66 0.92 10.60 -14.45
C TYR A 66 0.27 11.97 -14.23
N ASP A 67 -0.44 12.49 -15.24
CA ASP A 67 -1.13 13.77 -15.11
C ASP A 67 -2.35 13.58 -14.21
N ASN A 68 -2.46 14.44 -13.20
CA ASN A 68 -3.55 14.36 -12.22
C ASN A 68 -4.88 14.65 -12.91
N CYS A 69 -5.81 13.69 -12.84
CA CYS A 69 -7.19 13.97 -13.21
C CYS A 69 -7.95 14.68 -12.08
N TYR A 70 -7.50 14.48 -10.84
CA TYR A 70 -8.03 15.12 -9.65
C TYR A 70 -6.88 15.55 -8.73
N GLU A 71 -6.89 16.80 -8.32
CA GLU A 71 -5.88 17.36 -7.42
C GLU A 71 -6.51 18.29 -6.37
N GLY A 72 -6.11 18.11 -5.11
CA GLY A 72 -6.68 18.82 -3.97
C GLY A 72 -8.17 18.55 -3.82
N ASN A 73 -9.00 19.44 -4.37
CA ASN A 73 -10.44 19.33 -4.35
C ASN A 73 -11.10 19.68 -5.70
N SER A 74 -10.38 19.45 -6.80
CA SER A 74 -10.84 19.84 -8.15
C SER A 74 -10.42 18.83 -9.20
N TRP A 75 -11.30 18.63 -10.18
CA TRP A 75 -11.05 17.82 -11.37
C TRP A 75 -10.42 18.66 -12.46
N ASP A 76 -9.50 18.08 -13.23
CA ASP A 76 -8.98 18.71 -14.44
C ASP A 76 -10.06 18.68 -15.54
N SER A 77 -10.60 19.85 -15.89
CA SER A 77 -11.69 19.95 -16.88
C SER A 77 -11.32 19.56 -18.31
N THR A 78 -10.03 19.48 -18.64
CA THR A 78 -9.56 19.05 -19.97
C THR A 78 -9.54 17.54 -20.08
N LEU A 79 -9.17 16.85 -19.00
CA LEU A 79 -9.18 15.39 -18.89
C LEU A 79 -10.57 14.84 -18.51
N CYS A 80 -11.30 15.60 -17.70
CA CYS A 80 -12.61 15.25 -17.12
C CYS A 80 -13.67 16.34 -17.41
N PRO A 81 -14.02 16.59 -18.68
CA PRO A 81 -15.10 17.52 -19.04
C PRO A 81 -16.49 17.00 -18.65
N ASP A 82 -16.64 15.68 -18.59
CA ASP A 82 -17.82 14.95 -18.17
C ASP A 82 -17.41 13.61 -17.53
N GLY A 83 -18.35 12.94 -16.86
CA GLY A 83 -18.07 11.71 -16.13
C GLY A 83 -17.62 10.54 -17.01
N ASP A 84 -18.20 10.40 -18.20
CA ASP A 84 -17.91 9.28 -19.10
C ASP A 84 -16.52 9.44 -19.72
N THR A 85 -16.17 10.65 -20.14
CA THR A 85 -14.84 11.00 -20.66
C THR A 85 -13.78 10.87 -19.56
N CYS A 86 -14.09 11.34 -18.34
CA CYS A 86 -13.18 11.22 -17.20
C CYS A 86 -12.87 9.76 -16.87
N ALA A 87 -13.89 8.90 -16.80
CA ALA A 87 -13.72 7.47 -16.53
C ALA A 87 -12.93 6.74 -17.63
N GLN A 88 -12.95 7.25 -18.86
CA GLN A 88 -12.15 6.71 -19.97
C GLN A 88 -10.70 7.17 -19.92
N ASN A 89 -10.45 8.44 -19.58
CA ASN A 89 -9.11 9.04 -19.61
C ASN A 89 -8.29 8.74 -18.36
N CYS A 90 -8.97 8.47 -17.24
CA CYS A 90 -8.36 8.42 -15.92
C CYS A 90 -8.50 7.04 -15.28
N CYS A 91 -7.54 6.73 -14.43
CA CYS A 91 -7.47 5.50 -13.65
C CYS A 91 -7.10 5.81 -12.20
N SER A 92 -7.47 4.89 -11.30
CA SER A 92 -7.04 4.93 -9.90
C SER A 92 -5.83 4.02 -9.71
N THR A 93 -4.76 4.56 -9.11
CA THR A 93 -3.59 3.76 -8.75
C THR A 93 -3.95 2.81 -7.60
N PHE A 94 -3.36 1.63 -7.64
CA PHE A 94 -3.39 0.71 -6.52
C PHE A 94 -2.69 1.31 -5.28
N SER A 95 -3.14 0.91 -4.09
CA SER A 95 -2.71 1.49 -2.83
C SER A 95 -1.62 0.66 -2.19
N ASN A 96 -0.49 1.27 -1.89
CA ASN A 96 0.60 0.65 -1.13
C ASN A 96 0.41 0.88 0.37
N ILE A 97 -0.66 0.30 0.93
CA ILE A 97 -0.98 0.54 2.34
C ILE A 97 -0.20 -0.41 3.21
N LYS A 98 0.57 0.16 4.13
CA LYS A 98 1.22 -0.58 5.21
C LYS A 98 0.21 -0.80 6.33
N PHE A 99 -0.05 -2.05 6.67
CA PHE A 99 -0.85 -2.45 7.83
C PHE A 99 0.02 -3.08 8.90
N GLY A 100 -0.32 -2.83 10.17
CA GLY A 100 0.41 -3.32 11.34
C GLY A 100 -0.19 -2.77 12.63
N PRO A 101 0.39 -3.10 13.79
CA PRO A 101 0.00 -2.50 15.08
C PRO A 101 -0.07 -0.97 15.04
N ILE A 102 -0.89 -0.37 15.92
CA ILE A 102 -0.97 1.08 16.07
C ILE A 102 0.43 1.62 16.35
N GLY A 103 0.90 2.57 15.54
CA GLY A 103 2.24 3.15 15.68
C GLY A 103 3.34 2.49 14.87
N SER A 104 3.09 1.34 14.21
CA SER A 104 4.14 0.59 13.53
C SER A 104 4.25 0.85 12.02
N THR A 105 3.28 1.54 11.45
CA THR A 105 3.16 1.72 9.99
C THR A 105 3.69 3.06 9.49
N PHE A 106 4.10 3.95 10.40
CA PHE A 106 4.66 5.26 10.12
C PHE A 106 5.99 5.45 10.83
N THR A 107 7.05 5.76 10.07
CA THR A 107 8.29 6.29 10.64
C THR A 107 8.08 7.80 10.84
N LYS A 108 8.15 8.28 12.09
CA LYS A 108 8.05 9.72 12.40
C LYS A 108 9.15 10.46 11.63
N GLY A 109 8.78 11.28 10.64
CA GLY A 109 9.71 11.99 9.75
C GLY A 109 9.50 11.71 8.26
N GLU A 110 8.75 10.66 7.89
CA GLU A 110 8.35 10.38 6.51
C GLU A 110 6.89 10.83 6.30
N VAL A 111 6.65 12.14 6.40
CA VAL A 111 5.44 12.76 5.86
C VAL A 111 5.80 13.45 4.55
N THR A 112 6.22 12.66 3.57
CA THR A 112 5.96 13.08 2.19
C THR A 112 4.51 12.69 1.92
N PRO A 113 3.59 13.65 1.76
CA PRO A 113 2.37 13.36 1.02
C PRO A 113 2.79 12.73 -0.32
N PRO A 114 2.02 11.81 -0.91
CA PRO A 114 2.11 11.59 -2.34
C PRO A 114 1.60 12.88 -3.01
N GLY A 115 2.45 13.90 -3.05
CA GLY A 115 2.33 15.03 -3.95
C GLY A 115 2.91 14.64 -5.31
N PRO A 116 2.71 15.45 -6.35
CA PRO A 116 3.13 15.15 -7.72
C PRO A 116 4.65 15.24 -7.82
N GLY A 117 5.32 14.19 -7.35
CA GLY A 117 6.72 13.94 -7.52
C GLY A 117 6.84 12.89 -8.62
N ASN A 118 7.44 13.31 -9.73
CA ASN A 118 7.90 12.52 -10.86
C ASN A 118 8.12 11.01 -10.58
N PRO A 119 7.99 10.15 -11.61
CA PRO A 119 8.49 8.78 -11.53
C PRO A 119 9.91 8.80 -10.96
N PRO A 120 10.33 7.79 -10.16
CA PRO A 120 11.66 7.78 -9.62
C PRO A 120 12.63 7.93 -10.78
N VAL A 121 13.27 9.10 -10.87
CA VAL A 121 14.46 9.27 -11.69
C VAL A 121 15.38 8.18 -11.16
N ALA A 122 15.72 7.23 -12.04
CA ALA A 122 16.68 6.19 -11.77
C ALA A 122 18.00 6.85 -11.42
N THR A 123 18.16 7.17 -10.14
CA THR A 123 19.40 7.65 -9.57
C THR A 123 20.25 6.40 -9.46
N THR A 124 21.20 6.27 -10.38
CA THR A 124 22.29 5.29 -10.28
C THR A 124 23.13 5.67 -9.08
N THR A 125 22.63 5.30 -7.91
CA THR A 125 23.37 5.32 -6.66
C THR A 125 24.42 4.22 -6.79
N PRO A 126 25.71 4.50 -6.56
CA PRO A 126 26.72 3.47 -6.50
C PRO A 126 26.28 2.38 -5.51
N SER A 127 26.28 1.14 -5.97
CA SER A 127 26.01 -0.05 -5.18
C SER A 127 27.03 -0.15 -4.04
N THR A 128 26.70 0.47 -2.90
CA THR A 128 27.35 0.12 -1.64
C THR A 128 26.79 -1.25 -1.26
N PRO A 129 27.64 -2.28 -1.10
CA PRO A 129 27.17 -3.63 -0.83
C PRO A 129 26.37 -3.65 0.48
N ALA A 130 25.30 -4.44 0.47
CA ALA A 130 24.51 -4.75 1.66
C ALA A 130 25.45 -5.14 2.82
N PRO A 131 25.24 -4.63 4.06
CA PRO A 131 25.92 -5.22 5.20
C PRO A 131 25.35 -6.63 5.37
N THR A 132 26.19 -7.59 5.04
CA THR A 132 26.03 -9.00 5.33
C THR A 132 25.50 -9.16 6.75
N GLN A 133 24.33 -9.79 6.91
CA GLN A 133 23.88 -10.29 8.21
C GLN A 133 24.97 -11.18 8.77
N ALA A 134 25.63 -10.70 9.83
CA ALA A 134 26.48 -11.52 10.67
C ALA A 134 25.63 -12.15 11.79
N PRO A 135 25.88 -13.43 12.13
CA PRO A 135 25.08 -14.20 13.07
C PRO A 135 25.32 -13.73 14.51
N GLY A 136 24.23 -13.54 15.27
CA GLY A 136 24.22 -13.56 16.74
C GLY A 136 25.28 -12.73 17.47
N GLY A 137 25.18 -11.40 17.42
CA GLY A 137 25.86 -10.55 18.42
C GLY A 137 25.25 -10.75 19.83
N PRO A 138 26.00 -10.47 20.93
CA PRO A 138 25.48 -10.60 22.28
C PRO A 138 24.24 -9.74 22.47
N THR A 139 23.25 -10.22 23.22
CA THR A 139 22.08 -9.42 23.59
C THR A 139 22.50 -8.21 24.41
N ALA A 140 21.91 -7.05 24.12
CA ALA A 140 22.12 -5.85 24.92
C ALA A 140 21.54 -6.07 26.33
N PRO A 141 22.30 -5.79 27.41
CA PRO A 141 21.79 -5.93 28.78
C PRO A 141 20.63 -4.96 29.01
N GLN A 142 19.85 -5.18 30.08
CA GLN A 142 18.90 -4.19 30.55
C GLN A 142 19.64 -2.86 30.77
N TRP A 143 19.07 -1.76 30.28
CA TRP A 143 19.65 -0.42 30.19
C TRP A 143 20.75 -0.22 29.13
N GLY A 144 21.11 -1.27 28.38
CA GLY A 144 22.07 -1.21 27.27
C GLY A 144 21.48 -0.63 25.98
N GLN A 145 22.37 -0.13 25.10
CA GLN A 145 21.97 0.38 23.79
C GLN A 145 21.62 -0.77 22.84
N CYS A 146 20.45 -0.69 22.22
CA CYS A 146 19.90 -1.70 21.31
C CYS A 146 19.58 -1.15 19.91
N GLY A 147 19.91 0.11 19.65
CA GLY A 147 19.62 0.76 18.38
C GLY A 147 19.93 2.26 18.39
N GLY A 148 19.58 2.91 17.28
CA GLY A 148 19.86 4.32 16.99
C GLY A 148 20.63 4.50 15.69
N GLN A 149 20.55 5.69 15.10
CA GLN A 149 21.29 6.04 13.90
C GLN A 149 22.81 5.86 14.10
N GLY A 150 23.43 5.06 13.23
CA GLY A 150 24.86 4.77 13.28
C GLY A 150 25.26 3.66 14.27
N TRP A 151 24.31 3.04 14.99
CA TRP A 151 24.60 1.93 15.89
C TRP A 151 24.91 0.63 15.13
N SER A 152 26.06 0.03 15.40
CA SER A 152 26.52 -1.24 14.82
C SER A 152 26.60 -2.40 15.82
N GLY A 153 26.13 -2.16 17.06
CA GLY A 153 26.16 -3.15 18.14
C GLY A 153 24.92 -4.06 18.19
N ALA A 154 24.66 -4.59 19.37
CA ALA A 154 23.52 -5.47 19.63
C ALA A 154 22.18 -4.80 19.29
N THR A 155 21.30 -5.50 18.56
CA THR A 155 19.95 -5.01 18.21
C THR A 155 18.83 -5.75 18.94
N THR A 156 19.18 -6.77 19.72
CA THR A 156 18.25 -7.59 20.49
C THR A 156 18.57 -7.44 21.97
N CYS A 157 17.54 -7.22 22.80
CA CYS A 157 17.70 -7.08 24.25
C CYS A 157 17.72 -8.43 24.95
N VAL A 158 18.26 -8.47 26.17
CA VAL A 158 18.12 -9.62 27.07
C VAL A 158 16.65 -9.95 27.31
N SER A 159 16.35 -11.24 27.51
CA SER A 159 14.99 -11.72 27.74
C SER A 159 14.34 -10.97 28.91
N GLY A 160 13.08 -10.55 28.71
CA GLY A 160 12.33 -9.75 29.69
C GLY A 160 12.42 -8.23 29.50
N THR A 161 13.18 -7.75 28.49
CA THR A 161 13.30 -6.31 28.19
C THR A 161 13.02 -6.02 26.72
N THR A 162 12.54 -4.82 26.42
CA THR A 162 12.19 -4.37 25.07
C THR A 162 13.06 -3.20 24.63
N CYS A 163 13.52 -3.23 23.38
CA CYS A 163 14.27 -2.11 22.81
C CYS A 163 13.36 -0.90 22.61
N THR A 164 13.47 0.08 23.49
CA THR A 164 12.64 1.29 23.51
C THR A 164 13.41 2.46 22.91
N VAL A 165 12.79 3.20 22.00
CA VAL A 165 13.40 4.39 21.39
C VAL A 165 13.46 5.51 22.43
N VAL A 166 14.67 5.98 22.75
CA VAL A 166 14.87 7.15 23.64
C VAL A 166 15.05 8.41 22.81
N ASN A 167 15.87 8.33 21.76
CA ASN A 167 16.04 9.36 20.73
C ASN A 167 16.59 8.75 19.42
N ASP A 168 16.74 9.56 18.38
CA ASP A 168 17.14 9.12 17.04
C ASP A 168 18.50 8.39 17.00
N TRP A 169 19.41 8.67 17.93
CA TRP A 169 20.75 8.07 18.01
C TRP A 169 20.86 7.00 19.11
N TYR A 170 19.84 6.83 19.94
CA TYR A 170 19.92 5.97 21.12
C TYR A 170 18.59 5.28 21.45
N HIS A 171 18.56 3.96 21.30
CA HIS A 171 17.48 3.10 21.79
C HIS A 171 18.00 2.25 22.94
N GLN A 172 17.18 2.05 23.98
CA GLN A 172 17.58 1.40 25.23
C GLN A 172 16.71 0.18 25.55
N CYS A 173 17.33 -0.90 26.05
CA CYS A 173 16.59 -2.05 26.58
C CYS A 173 15.96 -1.72 27.94
N LEU A 174 14.62 -1.71 28.01
CA LEU A 174 13.84 -1.44 29.21
C LEU A 174 12.99 -2.63 29.62
#